data_AF-C9SGQ6-F1
#
_entry.id   AF-C9SGQ6-F1
#
_cell.length_a   1.000
_cell.length_b   1.000
_cell.length_c   1.000
_cell.angle_alpha   90.00
_cell.angle_beta   90.00
_cell.angle_gamma   90.00
#
_symmetry.space_group_name_H-M   'P 1'
#
loop_
_entity.id
_entity.type
_entity.pdbx_description
1 polymer ?
#
loop_
_entity_poly.entity_id
_entity_poly.type
_entity_poly.pdbx_seq_one_letter_code
_entity_poly.pdbx_strand_id
1 'polypeptide(L)'
;MLAGMPPIIPGGKIDPAMLPTSLGVTRELEPHYRKLKAEEEKLRHDLDAKQDKLRQGLAVWDRLELESKAWKTRVDFNEQSMMGLTEGPAF
;
A
#
# COMPACT_ATOMS: atom_id res chain seq x y z
N MET A 1 50.76 -7.39 -14.12
CA MET A 1 49.81 -6.27 -14.29
C MET A 1 48.94 -6.20 -13.04
N LEU A 2 49.18 -5.21 -12.17
CA LEU A 2 48.38 -4.95 -10.95
C LEU A 2 47.51 -3.68 -11.07
N ALA A 3 47.56 -3.01 -12.22
CA ALA A 3 46.98 -1.68 -12.45
C ALA A 3 45.45 -1.64 -12.61
N GLY A 4 44.74 -2.75 -12.39
CA GLY A 4 43.29 -2.85 -12.51
C GLY A 4 42.55 -3.16 -11.22
N MET A 5 43.24 -3.33 -10.08
CA MET A 5 42.57 -3.60 -8.81
C MET A 5 42.09 -2.30 -8.16
N PRO A 6 40.81 -2.22 -7.72
CA PRO A 6 40.31 -1.06 -7.01
C PRO A 6 41.11 -0.87 -5.71
N PRO A 7 41.50 0.37 -5.36
CA PRO A 7 42.26 0.65 -4.15
C PRO A 7 41.45 0.23 -2.92
N ILE A 8 42.06 -0.62 -2.09
CA ILE A 8 41.48 -1.08 -0.83
C ILE A 8 41.76 0.00 0.22
N ILE A 9 40.71 0.60 0.79
CA ILE A 9 40.83 1.57 1.89
C ILE A 9 41.20 0.81 3.17
N PRO A 10 41.99 1.39 4.11
CA PRO A 10 42.26 0.77 5.41
C PRO A 10 40.99 0.21 6.07
N GLY A 11 41.01 -1.09 6.38
CA GLY A 11 39.83 -1.84 6.85
C GLY A 11 39.21 -2.80 5.82
N GLY A 12 39.82 -2.96 4.64
CA GLY A 12 39.43 -4.00 3.67
C GLY A 12 38.15 -3.70 2.88
N LYS A 13 37.59 -2.49 3.05
CA LYS A 13 36.37 -2.06 2.36
C LYS A 13 36.75 -1.40 1.04
N ILE A 14 36.05 -1.78 -0.02
CA ILE A 14 36.09 -1.09 -1.31
C ILE A 14 35.55 0.33 -1.09
N ASP A 15 36.19 1.32 -1.70
CA ASP A 15 35.69 2.70 -1.72
C ASP A 15 34.22 2.73 -2.15
N PRO A 16 33.30 3.31 -1.37
CA PRO A 16 31.90 3.44 -1.76
C PRO A 16 31.70 4.13 -3.12
N ALA A 17 32.62 5.02 -3.52
CA ALA A 17 32.60 5.64 -4.84
C ALA A 17 32.93 4.65 -5.97
N MET A 18 33.58 3.53 -5.66
CA MET A 18 33.93 2.44 -6.60
C MET A 18 32.99 1.23 -6.51
N LEU A 19 32.01 1.24 -5.59
CA LEU A 19 31.01 0.19 -5.47
C LEU A 19 30.30 -0.13 -6.80
N PRO A 20 29.84 0.85 -7.61
CA PRO A 20 29.20 0.56 -8.89
C PRO A 20 30.12 -0.27 -9.80
N THR A 21 31.38 0.14 -9.94
CA THR A 21 32.37 -0.56 -10.76
C THR A 21 32.69 -1.95 -10.22
N SER A 22 32.76 -2.12 -8.90
CA SER A 22 32.98 -3.44 -8.26
C SER A 22 31.79 -4.39 -8.37
N LEU A 23 30.57 -3.87 -8.53
CA LEU A 23 29.34 -4.63 -8.77
C LEU A 23 29.07 -4.87 -10.27
N GLY A 24 30.04 -4.54 -11.14
CA GLY A 24 29.92 -4.70 -12.59
C GLY A 24 29.11 -3.61 -13.29
N VAL A 25 28.71 -2.55 -12.58
CA VAL A 25 28.07 -1.36 -13.18
C VAL A 25 29.16 -0.46 -13.74
N THR A 26 29.28 -0.46 -15.07
CA THR A 26 30.21 0.44 -15.76
C THR A 26 29.79 1.90 -15.57
N ARG A 27 30.74 2.83 -15.69
CA ARG A 27 30.50 4.27 -15.53
C ARG A 27 29.43 4.82 -16.51
N GLU A 28 29.28 4.17 -17.66
CA GLU A 28 28.25 4.47 -18.67
C GLU A 28 26.84 4.04 -18.23
N LEU A 29 26.74 2.98 -17.43
CA LEU A 29 25.47 2.43 -16.92
C LEU A 29 25.02 3.07 -15.61
N GLU A 30 25.93 3.75 -14.90
CA GLU A 30 25.64 4.38 -13.60
C GLU A 30 24.45 5.37 -13.64
N PRO A 31 24.31 6.27 -14.64
CA PRO A 31 23.16 7.17 -14.71
C PRO A 31 21.84 6.43 -14.91
N HIS A 32 21.84 5.36 -15.70
CA HIS A 32 20.66 4.53 -15.92
C HIS A 32 20.25 3.80 -14.64
N TYR A 33 21.21 3.23 -13.91
CA TYR A 33 20.95 2.55 -12.65
C TYR A 33 20.41 3.50 -11.58
N ARG A 34 20.93 4.74 -11.51
CA ARG A 34 20.38 5.77 -10.61
C ARG A 34 18.94 6.15 -10.95
N LYS A 35 18.61 6.29 -12.24
CA LYS A 35 17.23 6.51 -12.69
C LYS A 35 16.32 5.35 -12.31
N LEU A 36 16.76 4.12 -12.55
CA LEU A 36 16.00 2.92 -12.22
C LEU A 36 15.72 2.82 -10.71
N LYS A 37 16.70 3.14 -9.86
CA LYS A 37 16.49 3.21 -8.40
C LYS A 37 15.50 4.29 -7.99
N ALA A 38 15.55 5.46 -8.61
CA ALA A 38 14.60 6.54 -8.32
C ALA A 38 13.17 6.16 -8.75
N GLU A 39 13.03 5.49 -9.89
CA GLU A 39 11.76 4.95 -10.37
C GLU A 39 11.24 3.82 -9.46
N GLU A 40 12.12 2.90 -9.02
CA GLU A 40 11.77 1.86 -8.06
C GLU A 40 11.24 2.45 -6.76
N GLU A 41 11.94 3.44 -6.19
CA GLU A 41 11.53 4.10 -4.95
C GLU A 41 10.19 4.82 -5.11
N LYS A 42 9.96 5.48 -6.26
CA LYS A 42 8.67 6.08 -6.59
C LYS A 42 7.55 5.04 -6.66
N LEU A 43 7.80 3.91 -7.33
CA LEU A 43 6.80 2.84 -7.46
C LEU A 43 6.46 2.22 -6.10
N ARG A 44 7.43 2.09 -5.19
CA ARG A 44 7.19 1.66 -3.82
C ARG A 44 6.28 2.63 -3.07
N HIS A 45 6.56 3.93 -3.16
CA HIS A 45 5.72 4.95 -2.53
C HIS A 45 4.28 4.96 -3.10
N ASP A 46 4.14 4.86 -4.43
CA ASP A 46 2.84 4.80 -5.09
C ASP A 46 2.06 3.53 -4.69
N LEU A 47 2.75 2.41 -4.47
CA LEU A 47 2.14 1.18 -3.98
C LEU A 47 1.62 1.35 -2.54
N ASP A 48 2.43 1.91 -1.65
CA ASP A 48 2.05 2.16 -0.26
C ASP A 48 0.82 3.08 -0.18
N ALA A 49 0.83 4.18 -0.94
CA ALA A 49 -0.31 5.10 -1.01
C ALA A 49 -1.59 4.42 -1.53
N LYS A 50 -1.47 3.54 -2.53
CA LYS A 50 -2.61 2.75 -3.04
C LYS A 50 -3.13 1.76 -2.01
N GLN A 51 -2.24 1.10 -1.27
CA GLN A 51 -2.62 0.18 -0.20
C GLN A 51 -3.33 0.91 0.93
N ASP A 52 -2.84 2.08 1.35
CA ASP A 52 -3.49 2.88 2.40
C ASP A 52 -4.88 3.35 1.97
N LYS A 53 -5.02 3.83 0.74
CA LYS A 53 -6.33 4.21 0.19
C LYS A 53 -7.29 3.02 0.16
N LEU A 54 -6.80 1.84 -0.19
CA LEU A 54 -7.61 0.62 -0.19
C LEU A 54 -8.06 0.25 1.23
N ARG A 55 -7.15 0.27 2.22
CA ARG A 55 -7.49 0.00 3.63
C ARG A 55 -8.57 0.95 4.14
N GLN A 56 -8.44 2.25 3.86
CA GLN A 56 -9.44 3.25 4.23
C GLN A 56 -10.79 2.98 3.55
N GLY A 57 -10.78 2.63 2.27
CA GLY A 57 -12.01 2.27 1.53
C GLY A 57 -12.71 1.06 2.13
N LEU A 58 -11.97 0.00 2.47
CA LEU A 58 -12.53 -1.20 3.11
C LEU A 58 -13.14 -0.88 4.48
N ALA A 59 -12.47 -0.06 5.30
CA ALA A 59 -13.01 0.34 6.59
C ALA A 59 -14.35 1.11 6.48
N VAL A 60 -14.50 1.94 5.43
CA VAL A 60 -15.77 2.61 5.14
C VAL A 60 -16.84 1.60 4.70
N TRP A 61 -16.47 0.63 3.86
CA TRP A 61 -17.39 -0.45 3.44
C TRP A 61 -17.90 -1.26 4.62
N ASP A 62 -17.02 -1.67 5.55
CA ASP A 62 -17.41 -2.43 6.74
C ASP A 62 -18.41 -1.65 7.60
N ARG A 63 -18.18 -0.33 7.75
CA ARG A 63 -19.10 0.56 8.47
C ARG A 63 -20.46 0.63 7.76
N LEU A 64 -20.47 0.83 6.45
CA LEU A 64 -21.70 0.92 5.67
C LEU A 64 -22.48 -0.40 5.69
N GLU A 65 -21.79 -1.54 5.71
CA GLU A 65 -22.43 -2.84 5.86
C GLU A 65 -23.14 -2.97 7.21
N LEU A 66 -22.50 -2.54 8.30
CA LEU A 66 -23.10 -2.54 9.63
C LEU A 66 -24.32 -1.60 9.69
N GLU A 67 -24.19 -0.39 9.16
CA GLU A 67 -25.28 0.59 9.10
C GLU A 67 -26.46 0.05 8.29
N SER A 68 -26.20 -0.61 7.16
CA SER A 68 -27.23 -1.27 6.34
C SER A 68 -27.98 -2.37 7.09
N LYS A 69 -27.26 -3.24 7.83
CA LYS A 69 -27.88 -4.27 8.67
C LYS A 69 -28.76 -3.64 9.76
N ALA A 70 -28.28 -2.60 10.43
CA ALA A 70 -29.05 -1.89 11.45
C ALA A 70 -30.32 -1.24 10.87
N TRP A 71 -30.23 -0.65 9.69
CA TRP A 71 -31.39 -0.10 8.98
C TRP A 71 -32.41 -1.16 8.64
N LYS A 72 -31.97 -2.32 8.13
CA LYS A 72 -32.86 -3.44 7.86
C LYS A 72 -33.64 -3.85 9.11
N THR A 73 -32.97 -4.04 10.24
CA THR A 73 -33.63 -4.39 11.51
C THR A 73 -34.67 -3.35 11.94
N ARG A 74 -34.38 -2.06 11.76
CA ARG A 74 -35.32 -0.97 12.08
C ARG A 74 -36.57 -1.00 11.18
N VAL A 75 -36.38 -1.26 9.89
CA VAL A 75 -37.48 -1.40 8.93
C VAL A 75 -38.31 -2.63 9.29
N ASP A 76 -37.69 -3.79 9.48
CA ASP A 76 -38.38 -5.04 9.84
C ASP A 76 -39.21 -4.85 11.14
N PHE A 77 -38.67 -4.14 12.15
CA PHE A 77 -39.41 -3.81 13.38
C PHE A 77 -40.57 -2.84 13.14
N ASN A 78 -40.36 -1.80 12.32
CA ASN A 78 -41.43 -0.84 12.00
C ASN A 78 -42.58 -1.50 11.25
N GLU A 79 -42.28 -2.37 10.29
CA GLU A 79 -43.28 -3.15 9.56
C GLU A 79 -44.10 -4.03 10.51
N GLN A 80 -43.44 -4.75 11.43
CA GLN A 80 -44.13 -5.55 12.45
C GLN A 80 -45.03 -4.69 13.36
N SER A 81 -44.55 -3.53 13.80
CA SER A 81 -45.34 -2.61 14.61
C SER A 81 -46.55 -2.07 13.84
N MET A 82 -46.40 -1.73 12.57
CA MET A 82 -47.49 -1.24 11.73
C MET A 82 -48.54 -2.32 11.47
N MET A 83 -48.11 -3.56 11.22
CA MET A 83 -49.01 -4.70 11.04
C MET A 83 -49.82 -4.97 12.33
N GLY A 84 -49.16 -4.95 13.49
CA GLY A 84 -49.84 -5.08 14.79
C GLY A 84 -50.82 -3.94 15.11
N LEU A 85 -50.59 -2.74 14.57
CA LEU A 85 -51.52 -1.61 14.68
C LEU A 85 -52.72 -1.73 13.72
N THR A 86 -52.54 -2.33 12.54
CA THR A 86 -53.64 -2.57 11.59
C THR A 86 -54.57 -3.71 12.00
N GLU A 87 -54.11 -4.64 12.84
CA GLU A 87 -54.90 -5.75 13.40
C GLU A 87 -55.61 -5.40 14.73
N GLY A 88 -55.87 -4.11 15.00
CA GLY A 88 -56.60 -3.67 16.19
C GLY A 88 -57.93 -4.41 16.40
N PRO A 89 -58.38 -4.62 17.66
CA PRO A 89 -59.46 -5.55 17.95
C PRO A 89 -60.73 -5.18 17.19
N ALA A 90 -61.28 -6.16 16.47
CA ALA A 90 -62.60 -6.06 15.88
C ALA A 90 -63.63 -5.91 17.02
N PHE A 91 -64.21 -4.71 17.11
CA PHE A 91 -65.41 -4.45 17.92
C PHE A 91 -66.66 -4.93 17.21
#